data_AF-A0AAE1HVI4-F1
#
_entry.id   AF-A0AAE1HVI4-F1
#
_cell.length_a   1.000
_cell.length_b   1.000
_cell.length_c   1.000
_cell.angle_alpha   90.00
_cell.angle_beta   90.00
_cell.angle_gamma   90.00
#
_symmetry.space_group_name_H-M   'P 1'
#
loop_
_entity.id
_entity.type
_entity.pdbx_description
1 polymer ?
#
loop_
_entity_poly.entity_id
_entity_poly.type
_entity_poly.pdbx_seq_one_letter_code
_entity_poly.pdbx_strand_id
1 'polypeptide(L)'
;MGHKHRSHWWDRNATSKNLGRSLQWQICLLHFNELPLRHLVAELDGPTSGHKCFSGPIGATLRSCENMPIVKFTAIKYDPLAADRHQLSTDQWYLYDM
;
A
#
# COMPACT_ATOMS: atom_id res chain seq x y z
N MET A 1 -37.61 4.80 21.82
CA MET A 1 -36.97 5.78 20.92
C MET A 1 -35.48 5.46 20.82
N GLY A 2 -34.92 5.46 19.62
CA GLY A 2 -33.65 4.81 19.28
C GLY A 2 -32.39 5.43 19.91
N HIS A 3 -31.56 4.57 20.49
CA HIS A 3 -30.18 4.89 20.83
C HIS A 3 -29.35 4.97 19.55
N LYS A 4 -28.96 6.19 19.16
CA LYS A 4 -27.94 6.39 18.12
C LYS A 4 -26.58 5.99 18.69
N HIS A 5 -26.21 4.73 18.51
CA HIS A 5 -24.86 4.26 18.74
C HIS A 5 -23.96 4.83 17.62
N ARG A 6 -23.49 6.06 17.82
CA ARG A 6 -22.54 6.70 16.92
C ARG A 6 -21.18 6.06 17.19
N SER A 7 -20.80 5.09 16.37
CA SER A 7 -19.51 4.42 16.39
C SER A 7 -18.38 5.46 16.30
N HIS A 8 -17.72 5.67 17.43
CA HIS A 8 -16.58 6.57 17.66
C HIS A 8 -15.26 6.03 17.06
N TRP A 9 -15.34 5.30 15.93
CA TRP A 9 -14.20 4.57 15.36
C TRP A 9 -13.60 5.23 14.12
N TRP A 10 -14.15 6.37 13.68
CA TRP A 10 -13.61 7.17 12.58
C TRP A 10 -13.89 8.65 12.82
N ASP A 11 -13.02 9.34 13.56
CA ASP A 11 -12.99 10.79 13.46
C ASP A 11 -12.40 11.14 12.10
N ARG A 12 -13.22 11.66 11.18
CA ARG A 12 -12.81 12.11 9.84
C ARG A 12 -11.76 13.23 9.90
N ASN A 13 -11.67 13.92 11.03
CA ASN A 13 -10.70 14.99 11.27
C ASN A 13 -9.48 14.50 12.06
N ALA A 14 -9.40 13.21 12.40
CA ALA A 14 -8.21 12.65 13.05
C ALA A 14 -7.01 12.85 12.15
N THR A 15 -6.14 13.77 12.56
CA THR A 15 -4.85 14.04 11.95
C THR A 15 -3.84 13.07 12.54
N SER A 16 -3.03 12.44 11.69
CA SER A 16 -1.86 11.72 12.20
C SER A 16 -0.93 12.73 12.87
N LYS A 17 -0.63 12.55 14.16
CA LYS A 17 0.21 13.47 14.94
C LYS A 17 1.58 13.74 14.29
N ASN A 18 2.05 12.81 13.46
CA ASN A 18 3.36 12.88 12.81
C ASN A 18 3.29 13.39 11.35
N LEU A 19 2.11 13.42 10.72
CA LEU A 19 1.99 13.70 9.28
C LEU A 19 1.25 15.00 8.97
N GLY A 20 0.65 15.67 9.97
CA GLY A 20 -0.03 16.96 9.78
C GLY A 20 -1.27 16.94 8.86
N ARG A 21 -1.65 15.77 8.32
CA ARG A 21 -2.78 15.56 7.40
C ARG A 21 -3.76 14.53 7.95
N SER A 22 -5.00 14.53 7.44
CA SER A 22 -6.05 13.61 7.92
C SER A 22 -5.68 12.16 7.63
N LEU A 23 -5.95 11.28 8.59
CA LEU A 23 -5.72 9.84 8.48
C LEU A 23 -6.53 9.22 7.32
N GLN A 24 -7.69 9.81 7.03
CA GLN A 24 -8.54 9.40 5.90
C GLN A 24 -7.76 9.43 4.58
N TRP A 25 -6.98 10.49 4.31
CA TRP A 25 -6.21 10.59 3.07
C TRP A 25 -5.17 9.49 2.94
N GLN A 26 -4.50 9.12 4.03
CA GLN A 26 -3.50 8.05 4.01
C GLN A 26 -4.13 6.70 3.68
N ILE A 27 -5.28 6.40 4.29
CA ILE A 27 -6.01 5.16 4.02
C ILE A 27 -6.51 5.13 2.56
N CYS A 28 -7.03 6.24 2.05
CA CYS A 28 -7.47 6.35 0.66
C CYS A 28 -6.32 6.10 -0.33
N LEU A 29 -5.13 6.69 -0.09
CA LEU A 29 -3.97 6.47 -0.95
C LEU A 29 -3.41 5.05 -0.83
N LEU A 30 -3.44 4.43 0.35
CA LEU A 30 -3.05 3.04 0.53
C LEU A 30 -3.96 2.10 -0.26
N HIS A 31 -5.28 2.26 -0.15
CA HIS A 31 -6.25 1.49 -0.94
C HIS A 31 -6.12 1.74 -2.45
N PHE A 32 -5.77 2.97 -2.84
CA PHE A 32 -5.52 3.28 -4.24
C PHE A 32 -4.32 2.49 -4.79
N ASN A 33 -3.22 2.39 -4.05
CA ASN A 33 -2.05 1.60 -4.46
C ASN A 33 -2.28 0.09 -4.37
N GLU A 34 -3.15 -0.35 -3.45
CA GLU A 34 -3.47 -1.76 -3.27
C GLU A 34 -4.05 -2.39 -4.55
N LEU A 35 -4.99 -1.70 -5.22
CA LEU A 35 -5.66 -2.22 -6.41
C LEU A 35 -4.71 -2.55 -7.58
N PRO A 36 -3.87 -1.65 -8.10
CA PRO A 36 -2.93 -1.95 -9.18
C PRO A 36 -1.88 -2.97 -8.75
N LEU A 37 -1.41 -2.93 -7.50
CA LEU A 37 -0.49 -3.93 -6.97
C LEU A 37 -1.12 -5.32 -6.93
N ARG A 38 -2.39 -5.42 -6.55
CA ARG A 38 -3.12 -6.69 -6.56
C ARG A 38 -3.27 -7.27 -7.96
N HIS A 39 -3.52 -6.44 -8.97
CA HIS A 39 -3.55 -6.89 -10.36
C HIS A 39 -2.16 -7.36 -10.81
N LEU A 40 -1.10 -6.60 -10.52
CA LEU A 40 0.27 -6.99 -10.84
C LEU A 40 0.66 -8.32 -10.19
N VAL A 41 0.36 -8.49 -8.90
CA VAL A 41 0.64 -9.74 -8.18
C VAL A 41 -0.19 -10.89 -8.74
N ALA A 42 -1.45 -10.65 -9.13
CA ALA A 42 -2.27 -11.67 -9.77
C ALA A 42 -1.71 -12.14 -11.12
N GLU A 43 -1.12 -11.24 -11.91
CA GLU A 43 -0.42 -11.59 -13.16
C GLU A 43 0.90 -12.34 -12.90
N LEU A 44 1.67 -11.93 -11.89
CA LEU A 44 2.98 -12.51 -11.59
C LEU A 44 2.92 -13.85 -10.85
N ASP A 45 2.00 -13.98 -9.91
CA ASP A 45 1.92 -15.10 -8.95
C ASP A 45 0.53 -15.75 -8.92
N GLY A 46 -0.35 -15.39 -9.85
CA GLY A 46 -1.71 -15.91 -9.88
C GLY A 46 -2.63 -15.29 -8.82
N PRO A 47 -3.95 -15.53 -8.94
CA PRO A 47 -4.93 -14.96 -8.02
C PRO A 47 -4.77 -15.54 -6.62
N THR A 48 -4.80 -14.69 -5.59
CA THR A 48 -4.79 -15.10 -4.18
C THR A 48 -6.05 -15.92 -3.86
N SER A 49 -5.90 -17.14 -3.33
CA SER A 49 -7.04 -17.99 -2.93
C SER A 49 -7.57 -17.71 -1.53
N GLY A 50 -6.93 -16.81 -0.77
CA GLY A 50 -7.36 -16.35 0.54
C GLY A 50 -6.32 -15.46 1.23
N HIS A 51 -6.69 -14.86 2.37
CA HIS A 51 -5.87 -13.88 3.12
C HIS A 51 -4.50 -14.40 3.63
N LYS A 52 -4.28 -15.72 3.63
CA LYS A 52 -3.05 -16.37 4.12
C LYS A 52 -2.39 -17.29 3.09
N CYS A 53 -2.93 -17.34 1.86
CA CYS A 53 -2.53 -18.37 0.90
C CYS A 53 -2.01 -17.71 -0.38
N PHE A 54 -0.70 -17.85 -0.57
CA PHE A 54 -0.08 -17.72 -1.88
C PHE A 54 -0.37 -18.99 -2.69
N SER A 55 -0.92 -18.80 -3.88
CA SER A 55 -1.31 -19.86 -4.81
C SER A 55 -0.25 -20.10 -5.89
N GLY A 56 0.54 -19.08 -6.23
CA GLY A 56 1.57 -19.19 -7.25
C GLY A 56 2.96 -19.58 -6.76
N PRO A 57 3.87 -19.82 -7.72
CA PRO A 57 5.22 -20.28 -7.45
C PRO A 57 6.06 -19.27 -6.68
N ILE A 58 5.87 -17.96 -6.91
CA ILE A 58 6.63 -16.90 -6.23
C ILE A 58 6.22 -16.89 -4.75
N GLY A 59 4.94 -16.76 -4.45
CA GLY A 59 4.50 -16.71 -3.06
C GLY A 59 4.64 -18.05 -2.34
N ALA A 60 4.68 -19.19 -3.07
CA ALA A 60 5.07 -20.47 -2.48
C ALA A 60 6.51 -20.47 -1.95
N THR A 61 7.46 -19.83 -2.65
CA THR A 61 8.84 -19.67 -2.16
C THR A 61 8.95 -18.75 -0.95
N LEU A 62 8.00 -17.83 -0.78
CA LEU A 62 7.96 -16.90 0.35
C LEU A 62 7.47 -17.54 1.65
N ARG A 63 6.93 -18.77 1.64
CA ARG A 63 6.42 -19.44 2.87
C ARG A 63 7.48 -19.66 3.94
N SER A 64 8.75 -19.73 3.53
CA SER A 64 9.90 -19.93 4.41
C SER A 64 10.91 -18.80 4.28
N CYS A 65 10.46 -17.60 3.90
CA CYS A 65 11.35 -16.47 3.63
C CYS A 65 12.14 -16.05 4.86
N GLU A 66 11.59 -16.27 6.06
CA GLU A 66 12.27 -16.03 7.34
C GLU A 66 13.52 -16.91 7.55
N ASN A 67 13.59 -18.05 6.86
CA ASN A 67 14.73 -18.96 6.92
C ASN A 67 15.71 -18.76 5.75
N MET A 68 15.38 -17.89 4.79
CA MET A 68 16.23 -17.64 3.63
C MET A 68 17.37 -16.69 4.00
N PRO A 69 18.59 -16.93 3.49
CA PRO A 69 19.70 -16.02 3.75
C PRO A 69 19.41 -14.65 3.13
N ILE A 70 19.78 -13.59 3.85
CA ILE A 70 19.70 -12.22 3.32
C ILE A 70 20.70 -12.09 2.17
N VAL A 71 20.18 -11.97 0.95
CA VAL A 71 21.00 -11.75 -0.24
C VAL A 71 21.31 -10.26 -0.35
N LYS A 72 22.58 -9.93 -0.60
CA LYS A 72 22.96 -8.55 -0.95
C LYS A 72 22.39 -8.23 -2.34
N PHE A 73 21.48 -7.28 -2.42
CA PHE A 73 20.98 -6.75 -3.67
C PHE A 73 21.59 -5.37 -3.92
N THR A 74 21.69 -4.98 -5.20
CA THR A 74 22.07 -3.61 -5.55
C THR A 74 20.82 -2.75 -5.43
N ALA A 75 20.89 -1.69 -4.63
CA ALA A 75 19.81 -0.72 -4.56
C ALA A 75 19.58 -0.12 -5.95
N ILE A 76 18.34 -0.17 -6.43
CA ILE A 76 17.96 0.52 -7.65
C ILE A 76 18.13 2.01 -7.37
N LYS A 77 19.03 2.67 -8.10
CA LYS A 77 19.20 4.12 -8.03
C LYS A 77 17.97 4.76 -8.67
N TYR A 78 16.96 5.00 -7.86
CA TYR A 78 15.78 5.75 -8.22
C TYR A 78 15.69 6.93 -7.26
N ASP A 79 15.64 8.13 -7.82
CA ASP A 79 15.30 9.33 -7.07
C ASP A 79 13.85 9.68 -7.39
N PRO A 80 12.89 9.38 -6.49
CA PRO A 80 11.50 9.76 -6.67
C PRO A 80 11.32 11.27 -6.83
N LEU A 81 12.26 12.07 -6.31
CA LEU A 81 12.24 13.53 -6.35
C LEU A 81 12.83 14.10 -7.65
N ALA A 82 13.55 13.29 -8.43
CA ALA A 82 14.06 13.67 -9.74
C ALA A 82 13.01 13.53 -10.85
N ALA A 83 11.87 12.91 -10.57
CA ALA A 83 10.76 12.85 -11.52
C ALA A 83 10.24 14.27 -11.79
N ASP A 84 10.05 14.59 -13.07
CA ASP A 84 9.40 15.84 -13.46
C ASP A 84 7.98 15.85 -12.90
N ARG A 85 7.71 16.79 -11.98
CA ARG A 85 6.42 16.91 -11.30
C ARG A 85 5.28 17.17 -12.27
N HIS A 86 5.58 17.73 -13.44
CA HIS A 86 4.60 17.97 -14.49
C HIS A 86 4.22 16.69 -15.27
N GLN A 87 5.00 15.62 -15.14
CA GLN A 87 4.73 14.33 -15.75
C GLN A 87 4.02 13.35 -14.81
N LEU A 88 3.86 13.71 -13.53
CA LEU A 88 3.13 12.90 -12.58
C LEU A 88 1.63 12.92 -12.91
N SER A 89 0.99 11.75 -12.86
CA SER A 89 -0.46 11.72 -12.81
C SER A 89 -0.97 12.41 -11.55
N THR A 90 -2.23 12.82 -11.55
CA THR A 90 -2.88 13.39 -10.35
C THR A 90 -2.69 12.51 -9.12
N ASP A 91 -2.80 11.19 -9.28
CA ASP A 91 -2.66 10.24 -8.19
C ASP A 91 -1.22 10.14 -7.67
N GLN A 92 -0.24 10.13 -8.58
CA GLN A 92 1.18 10.14 -8.22
C GLN A 92 1.57 11.45 -7.53
N TRP A 93 0.97 12.57 -7.94
CA TRP A 93 1.17 13.86 -7.31
C TRP A 93 0.64 13.88 -5.87
N TYR A 94 -0.56 13.33 -5.61
CA TYR A 94 -1.08 13.22 -4.24
C TYR A 94 -0.21 12.35 -3.34
N LEU A 95 0.39 11.29 -3.88
CA LEU A 95 1.34 10.46 -3.13
C LEU A 95 2.66 11.18 -2.85
N TYR A 96 3.12 11.99 -3.80
CA TYR A 96 4.35 12.79 -3.68
C TYR A 96 4.19 13.94 -2.68
N ASP A 97 3.02 14.57 -2.62
CA ASP A 97 2.72 15.72 -1.75
C ASP A 97 2.49 15.31 -0.27
N MET A 98 2.26 14.04 0.02
CA MET A 98 2.15 13.50 1.39
C MET A 98 3.41 13.71 2.22
#